data_AF-A0A2B4QZE2-F1
#
_entry.id   AF-A0A2B4QZE2-F1
#
_cell.length_a   1.000
_cell.length_b   1.000
_cell.length_c   1.000
_cell.angle_alpha   90.00
_cell.angle_beta   90.00
_cell.angle_gamma   90.00
#
_symmetry.space_group_name_H-M   'P 1'
#
loop_
_entity.id
_entity.type
_entity.pdbx_description
1 polymer ?
#
loop_
_entity_poly.entity_id
_entity_poly.type
_entity_poly.pdbx_seq_one_letter_code
_entity_poly.pdbx_strand_id
1 'polypeptide(L)'
;MVVEFCETMCYMEPNCVSINIDKRADGNGKYKCELNNVTHEGHKDELIEDGHFSYHAAETACVKNSCKNNATCQSGFTDEGYRCLCTAGFKGQTCDEDVNECAVGNHDCGTNAVCNNTKGSYNCT
;
A
#
# COMPACT_ATOMS: atom_id res chain seq x y z
N MET A 1 -15.47 -19.04 8.51
CA MET A 1 -16.49 -18.77 7.48
C MET A 1 -16.76 -17.28 7.26
N VAL A 2 -17.29 -16.51 8.23
CA VAL A 2 -17.53 -15.05 8.00
C VAL A 2 -16.24 -14.24 7.96
N VAL A 3 -15.32 -14.52 8.88
CA VAL A 3 -14.01 -13.84 8.97
C VAL A 3 -13.20 -14.05 7.68
N GLU A 4 -13.02 -15.30 7.26
CA GLU A 4 -12.30 -15.65 6.01
C GLU A 4 -12.92 -15.00 4.76
N PHE A 5 -14.25 -14.85 4.72
CA PHE A 5 -14.92 -14.16 3.62
C PHE A 5 -14.58 -12.66 3.60
N CYS A 6 -14.64 -12.00 4.76
CA CYS A 6 -14.25 -10.59 4.86
C CYS A 6 -12.75 -10.39 4.57
N GLU A 7 -11.89 -11.30 5.03
CA GLU A 7 -10.45 -11.29 4.73
C GLU A 7 -10.18 -11.42 3.23
N THR A 8 -10.90 -12.33 2.55
CA THR A 8 -10.81 -12.47 1.10
C THR A 8 -11.29 -11.21 0.38
N MET A 9 -12.35 -10.56 0.87
CA MET A 9 -12.79 -9.27 0.32
C MET A 9 -11.74 -8.17 0.51
N CYS A 10 -11.15 -8.07 1.70
CA CYS A 10 -10.08 -7.11 1.98
C CYS A 10 -8.85 -7.36 1.11
N TYR A 11 -8.50 -8.63 0.91
CA TYR A 11 -7.40 -9.03 0.03
C TYR A 11 -7.58 -8.52 -1.40
N MET A 12 -8.82 -8.57 -1.92
CA MET A 12 -9.14 -8.13 -3.28
C MET A 12 -9.25 -6.59 -3.40
N GLU A 13 -9.28 -5.87 -2.28
CA GLU A 13 -9.33 -4.40 -2.24
C GLU A 13 -7.93 -3.81 -2.02
N PRO A 14 -7.33 -3.14 -3.01
CA PRO A 14 -5.91 -2.74 -2.96
C PRO A 14 -5.53 -1.80 -1.82
N ASN A 15 -6.52 -1.11 -1.26
CA ASN A 15 -6.34 -0.16 -0.16
C ASN A 15 -6.78 -0.76 1.18
N CYS A 16 -7.37 -1.96 1.23
CA CYS A 16 -7.83 -2.52 2.48
C CYS A 16 -6.67 -3.11 3.29
N VAL A 17 -6.58 -2.70 4.55
CA VAL A 17 -5.55 -3.16 5.49
C VAL A 17 -6.15 -3.61 6.83
N SER A 18 -7.43 -3.32 7.10
CA SER A 18 -8.16 -3.85 8.26
C SER A 18 -9.66 -3.99 8.00
N ILE A 19 -10.35 -4.76 8.85
CA ILE A 19 -11.77 -5.11 8.71
C ILE A 19 -12.47 -4.92 10.06
N ASN A 20 -13.64 -4.29 10.05
CA ASN A 20 -14.60 -4.38 11.16
C ASN A 20 -15.70 -5.37 10.78
N ILE A 21 -15.95 -6.36 11.63
CA ILE A 21 -16.99 -7.37 11.43
C ILE A 21 -18.12 -7.11 12.42
N ASP A 22 -19.32 -6.76 11.95
CA ASP A 22 -20.51 -6.78 12.80
C ASP A 22 -20.91 -8.24 13.03
N LYS A 23 -20.89 -8.67 14.29
CA LYS A 23 -21.27 -10.03 14.71
C LYS A 23 -22.78 -10.26 14.63
N ARG A 24 -23.58 -9.20 14.45
CA ARG A 24 -25.02 -9.32 14.18
C ARG A 24 -25.22 -9.59 12.70
N ALA A 25 -25.91 -10.69 12.41
CA ALA A 25 -26.48 -10.89 11.11
C ALA A 25 -27.58 -9.84 10.88
N ASP A 26 -27.70 -9.34 9.65
CA ASP A 26 -28.95 -8.73 9.21
C ASP A 26 -30.08 -9.78 9.36
N GLY A 27 -31.34 -9.35 9.39
CA GLY A 27 -32.48 -10.26 9.58
C GLY A 27 -32.56 -11.44 8.60
N ASN A 28 -31.67 -11.52 7.60
CA ASN A 28 -31.54 -12.59 6.62
C ASN A 28 -30.30 -13.49 6.83
N GLY A 29 -29.54 -13.32 7.92
CA GLY A 29 -28.37 -14.14 8.21
C GLY A 29 -27.03 -13.63 7.65
N LYS A 30 -26.99 -12.41 7.08
CA LYS A 30 -25.78 -11.86 6.45
C LYS A 30 -25.02 -10.94 7.42
N TYR A 31 -23.72 -11.15 7.52
CA TYR A 31 -22.83 -10.33 8.36
C TYR A 31 -22.32 -9.12 7.59
N LYS A 32 -22.05 -8.02 8.30
CA LYS A 32 -21.48 -6.80 7.70
C LYS A 32 -19.97 -6.79 7.89
N CYS A 33 -19.22 -6.69 6.79
CA CYS A 33 -17.79 -6.42 6.77
C CYS A 33 -17.58 -4.95 6.38
N GLU A 34 -16.87 -4.17 7.17
CA GLU A 34 -16.38 -2.84 6.78
C GLU A 34 -14.88 -2.92 6.52
N LEU A 35 -14.47 -2.58 5.30
CA LEU A 35 -13.08 -2.61 4.86
C LEU A 35 -12.46 -1.23 5.10
N ASN A 36 -11.29 -1.18 5.71
CA ASN A 36 -10.63 0.07 6.08
C ASN A 36 -9.23 0.13 5.49
N ASN A 37 -8.81 1.33 5.10
CA ASN A 37 -7.49 1.60 4.53
C ASN A 37 -6.45 2.07 5.55
N VAL A 38 -6.76 1.95 6.84
CA VAL A 38 -5.85 2.25 7.95
C VAL A 38 -5.88 1.06 8.91
N THR A 39 -4.70 0.64 9.39
CA THR A 39 -4.58 -0.37 10.45
C THR A 39 -4.67 0.33 11.81
N HIS A 40 -5.05 -0.38 12.88
CA HIS A 40 -4.98 0.19 14.22
C HIS A 40 -3.54 0.59 14.60
N GLU A 41 -2.49 0.09 13.93
CA GLU A 41 -1.09 0.42 14.22
C GLU A 41 -0.82 1.92 13.97
N GLY A 42 -1.19 2.73 14.94
CA GLY A 42 -1.17 4.20 14.91
C GLY A 42 -2.36 4.84 15.65
N HIS A 43 -3.51 4.17 15.69
CA HIS A 43 -4.79 4.73 16.16
C HIS A 43 -5.57 3.76 17.07
N LYS A 44 -4.92 3.18 18.09
CA LYS A 44 -5.60 2.35 19.11
C LYS A 44 -6.76 3.09 19.79
N ASP A 45 -6.64 4.40 19.91
CA ASP A 45 -7.59 5.25 20.63
C ASP A 45 -8.89 5.54 19.84
N GLU A 46 -8.91 5.20 18.55
CA GLU A 46 -10.10 5.33 17.68
C GLU A 46 -10.90 4.03 17.60
N LEU A 47 -10.41 2.95 18.22
CA LEU A 47 -11.15 1.70 18.35
C LEU A 47 -12.28 1.90 19.35
N ILE A 48 -13.50 2.04 18.83
CA ILE A 48 -14.70 1.92 19.65
C ILE A 48 -14.90 0.42 19.92
N GLU A 49 -14.58 -0.03 21.13
CA GLU A 49 -14.96 -1.36 21.63
C GLU A 49 -16.48 -1.43 21.84
N ASP A 50 -17.22 -1.48 20.74
CA ASP A 50 -18.61 -1.91 20.75
C ASP A 50 -18.62 -3.45 20.74
N GLY A 51 -19.26 -4.08 21.74
CA GLY A 51 -19.34 -5.55 21.85
C GLY A 51 -19.96 -6.25 20.63
N HIS A 52 -20.57 -5.50 19.73
CA HIS A 52 -21.11 -5.97 18.45
C HIS A 52 -20.07 -6.07 17.32
N PHE A 53 -18.97 -5.32 17.36
CA PHE A 53 -17.96 -5.31 16.30
C PHE A 53 -16.69 -6.08 16.71
N SER A 54 -16.12 -6.84 15.78
CA SER A 54 -14.80 -7.47 15.91
C SER A 54 -13.84 -6.78 14.97
N TYR A 55 -12.79 -6.16 15.50
CA TYR A 55 -11.70 -5.63 14.67
C TYR A 55 -10.75 -6.75 14.29
N HIS A 56 -10.47 -6.87 12.99
CA HIS A 56 -9.50 -7.79 12.44
C HIS A 56 -8.54 -7.00 11.54
N ALA A 57 -7.28 -6.87 11.96
CA ALA A 57 -6.25 -6.41 11.04
C ALA A 57 -6.04 -7.50 9.97
N ALA A 58 -6.05 -7.14 8.69
CA ALA A 58 -5.55 -8.07 7.70
C ALA A 58 -4.04 -8.17 7.90
N GLU A 59 -3.49 -9.37 8.10
CA GLU A 59 -2.05 -9.54 8.08
C GLU A 59 -1.55 -9.20 6.68
N THR A 60 -1.05 -7.98 6.50
CA THR A 60 -0.47 -7.55 5.24
C THR A 60 1.05 -7.52 5.36
N ALA A 61 1.75 -7.93 4.30
CA ALA A 61 3.20 -7.77 4.24
C ALA A 61 3.65 -6.28 4.26
N CYS A 62 2.70 -5.34 4.13
CA CYS A 62 2.95 -3.90 4.24
C CYS A 62 3.06 -3.36 5.68
N VAL A 63 2.76 -4.16 6.70
CA VAL A 63 2.89 -3.76 8.12
C VAL A 63 4.31 -3.31 8.47
N LYS A 64 5.33 -3.95 7.90
CA LYS A 64 6.74 -3.54 8.09
C LYS A 64 7.15 -2.32 7.24
N ASN A 65 6.34 -1.93 6.26
CA ASN A 65 6.61 -0.92 5.23
C ASN A 65 8.08 -0.90 4.75
N SER A 66 8.44 -1.89 3.95
CA SER A 66 9.81 -2.03 3.41
C SER A 66 10.12 -1.03 2.28
N CYS A 67 9.12 -0.32 1.75
CA CYS A 67 9.26 0.61 0.63
C CYS A 67 10.06 1.87 1.01
N LYS A 68 10.90 2.35 0.11
CA LYS A 68 11.80 3.51 0.28
C LYS A 68 11.38 4.69 -0.58
N ASN A 69 12.03 5.84 -0.35
CA ASN A 69 11.85 7.07 -1.14
C ASN A 69 10.37 7.53 -1.28
N ASN A 70 9.61 7.47 -0.18
CA ASN A 70 8.18 7.80 -0.12
C ASN A 70 7.28 6.95 -1.04
N ALA A 71 7.73 5.76 -1.44
CA ALA A 71 6.91 4.82 -2.19
C ALA A 71 5.73 4.29 -1.35
N THR A 72 4.63 3.98 -2.03
CA THR A 72 3.44 3.42 -1.39
C THR A 72 3.54 1.90 -1.36
N CYS A 73 3.42 1.28 -0.18
CA CYS A 73 3.31 -0.17 -0.08
C CYS A 73 1.88 -0.59 -0.43
N GLN A 74 1.75 -1.47 -1.43
CA GLN A 74 0.48 -2.05 -1.82
C GLN A 74 0.53 -3.57 -1.61
N SER A 75 -0.38 -4.10 -0.81
CA SER A 75 -0.56 -5.54 -0.64
C SER A 75 -0.96 -6.19 -1.97
N GLY A 76 -0.44 -7.37 -2.29
CA GLY A 76 -0.74 -8.02 -3.57
C GLY A 76 -0.16 -9.42 -3.72
N PHE A 77 -0.52 -10.08 -4.83
CA PHE A 77 -0.06 -11.43 -5.20
C PHE A 77 1.36 -11.41 -5.77
N THR A 78 2.36 -11.12 -4.94
CA THR A 78 3.77 -11.34 -5.26
C THR A 78 4.32 -12.44 -4.35
N ASP A 79 5.51 -12.97 -4.65
CA ASP A 79 6.18 -13.93 -3.77
C ASP A 79 6.41 -13.38 -2.35
N GLU A 80 6.44 -12.05 -2.19
CA GLU A 80 6.59 -11.35 -0.91
C GLU A 80 5.25 -10.89 -0.29
N GLY A 81 4.12 -11.07 -0.97
CA GLY A 81 2.80 -10.62 -0.50
C GLY A 81 2.54 -9.10 -0.58
N TYR A 82 3.47 -8.33 -1.15
CA TYR A 82 3.33 -6.90 -1.42
C TYR A 82 4.15 -6.45 -2.63
N ARG A 83 3.86 -5.25 -3.12
CA ARG A 83 4.69 -4.51 -4.07
C ARG A 83 4.80 -3.05 -3.64
N CYS A 84 5.95 -2.43 -3.92
CA CYS A 84 6.11 -1.00 -3.75
C CYS A 84 5.74 -0.26 -5.03
N LEU A 85 4.86 0.73 -4.92
CA LEU A 85 4.56 1.69 -5.97
C LEU A 85 5.57 2.84 -5.86
N CYS A 86 6.59 2.80 -6.71
CA CYS A 86 7.66 3.78 -6.67
C CYS A 86 7.18 5.17 -7.09
N THR A 87 7.69 6.17 -6.38
CA THR A 87 7.62 7.56 -6.81
C THR A 87 8.44 7.76 -8.09
N ALA A 88 8.10 8.77 -8.89
CA ALA A 88 8.85 9.09 -10.09
C ALA A 88 10.33 9.32 -9.75
N GLY A 89 11.23 8.82 -10.61
CA GLY A 89 12.68 8.87 -10.37
C GLY A 89 13.25 7.69 -9.56
N PHE A 90 12.41 6.76 -9.08
CA PHE A 90 12.87 5.57 -8.35
C PHE A 90 12.35 4.26 -8.95
N LYS A 91 13.09 3.18 -8.72
CA LYS A 91 12.79 1.83 -9.21
C LYS A 91 13.30 0.76 -8.22
N GLY A 92 13.11 -0.51 -8.59
CA GLY A 92 13.48 -1.66 -7.76
C GLY A 92 12.31 -2.16 -6.92
N GLN A 93 12.46 -3.35 -6.32
CA GLN A 93 11.39 -4.01 -5.56
C GLN A 93 10.94 -3.19 -4.35
N THR A 94 11.89 -2.49 -3.72
CA THR A 94 11.63 -1.62 -2.57
C THR A 94 11.73 -0.13 -2.90
N CYS A 95 11.80 0.23 -4.18
CA CYS A 95 11.97 1.62 -4.63
C CYS A 95 13.21 2.31 -4.07
N ASP A 96 14.27 1.55 -3.80
CA ASP A 96 15.54 2.00 -3.22
C ASP A 96 16.56 2.41 -4.28
N GLU A 97 16.34 2.01 -5.53
CA GLU A 97 17.19 2.35 -6.65
C GLU A 97 16.76 3.65 -7.33
N ASP A 98 17.75 4.47 -7.67
CA ASP A 98 17.59 5.67 -8.47
C ASP A 98 17.40 5.33 -9.96
N VAL A 99 16.48 6.01 -10.63
CA VAL A 99 16.38 5.95 -12.10
C VAL A 99 17.40 6.92 -12.65
N ASN A 100 18.28 6.45 -13.54
CA ASN A 100 19.17 7.35 -14.26
C ASN A 100 18.47 7.88 -15.51
N GLU A 101 17.81 9.03 -15.42
CA GLU A 101 17.04 9.59 -16.55
C GLU A 101 17.92 9.89 -17.75
N CYS A 102 19.18 10.29 -17.53
CA CYS A 102 20.15 10.54 -18.60
C CYS A 102 20.50 9.25 -19.37
N ALA A 103 20.62 8.12 -18.68
CA ALA A 103 20.97 6.85 -19.30
C ALA A 103 19.81 6.22 -20.08
N VAL A 104 18.57 6.44 -19.63
CA VAL A 104 17.37 5.91 -20.31
C VAL A 104 16.74 6.90 -21.29
N GLY A 105 17.31 8.10 -21.43
CA GLY A 105 16.81 9.15 -22.31
C GLY A 105 15.47 9.76 -21.86
N ASN A 106 15.12 9.65 -20.57
CA ASN A 106 13.89 10.19 -19.99
C ASN A 106 14.12 11.60 -19.42
N HIS A 107 14.67 12.49 -20.24
CA HIS A 107 15.00 13.87 -19.84
C HIS A 107 14.61 14.87 -20.92
N ASP A 108 14.30 16.10 -20.50
CA ASP A 108 13.92 17.21 -21.38
C ASP A 108 15.05 18.20 -21.63
N CYS A 109 16.32 17.78 -21.44
CA CYS A 109 17.48 18.61 -21.73
C CYS A 109 17.51 19.06 -23.21
N GLY A 110 17.82 20.34 -23.41
CA GLY A 110 17.99 20.89 -24.75
C GLY A 110 19.15 20.23 -25.52
N THR A 111 19.14 20.37 -26.85
CA THR A 111 20.10 19.70 -27.76
C THR A 111 21.58 19.95 -27.44
N ASN A 112 21.89 21.07 -26.80
CA ASN A 112 23.26 21.46 -26.41
C ASN A 112 23.51 21.40 -24.89
N ALA A 113 22.54 20.93 -24.11
CA ALA A 113 22.68 20.81 -22.67
C ALA A 113 23.22 19.43 -22.28
N VAL A 114 24.02 19.38 -21.23
CA VAL A 114 24.51 18.14 -20.63
C VAL A 114 23.49 17.68 -19.59
N CYS A 115 22.98 16.46 -19.73
CA CYS A 115 22.15 15.84 -18.71
C CYS A 115 23.04 15.31 -17.58
N ASN A 116 22.76 15.72 -16.34
CA ASN A 116 23.36 15.09 -15.16
C ASN A 116 22.28 14.46 -14.30
N ASN A 117 22.49 13.17 -13.99
CA ASN A 117 21.59 12.43 -13.13
C ASN A 117 21.73 12.87 -11.67
N THR A 118 20.61 12.95 -10.96
CA THR A 118 20.55 13.26 -9.54
C THR A 118 19.62 12.27 -8.84
N LYS A 119 19.64 12.23 -7.50
CA LYS A 119 18.78 11.29 -6.79
C LYS A 119 17.30 11.68 -6.95
N GLY A 120 16.52 10.84 -7.64
CA GLY A 120 15.10 10.99 -7.91
C GLY A 120 14.76 11.99 -9.02
N SER A 121 15.74 12.47 -9.79
CA SER A 121 15.55 13.48 -10.85
C SER A 121 16.82 13.65 -11.69
N TYR A 122 16.79 14.53 -12.68
CA TYR A 122 17.96 14.99 -13.41
C TYR A 122 18.06 16.53 -13.40
N ASN A 123 19.22 17.06 -13.80
CA ASN A 123 19.38 18.45 -14.18
C ASN A 123 20.01 18.56 -15.58
N CYS A 124 19.89 19.74 -16.18
CA CYS A 124 20.49 20.06 -17.46
C CYS A 124 21.39 21.29 -17.29
N THR A 125 22.63 21.20 -17.75
CA THR A 125 23.63 22.29 -17.67
C THR A 125 24.14 22.70 -19.04
#